data_AF-A0A935SLI1-F1
#
_entry.id   AF-A0A935SLI1-F1
#
_cell.length_a   1.000
_cell.length_b   1.000
_cell.length_c   1.000
_cell.angle_alpha   90.00
_cell.angle_beta   90.00
_cell.angle_gamma   90.00
#
_symmetry.space_group_name_H-M   'P 1'
#
loop_
_entity.id
_entity.type
_entity.pdbx_description
1 polymer ?
#
loop_
_entity_poly.entity_id
_entity_poly.type
_entity_poly.pdbx_seq_one_letter_code
_entity_poly.pdbx_strand_id
1 'polypeptide(L)'
;MDLQKQVFKAINLKCTFCNFVNTYEPPDKMRMAEGFAVDPLCNESAFEAWESMQQFDIIVDRETEGGKKADPDTLDKWEAAALHYWTTWYNKRGELIPEYAHQAQGGIESKMEWVWKDLRRKNNQWVSKLRK
;
A
#
# COMPACT_ATOMS: atom_id res chain seq x y z
N MET A 1 20.70 16.68 -1.08
CA MET A 1 19.32 16.21 -1.30
C MET A 1 19.00 16.48 -2.75
N ASP A 2 18.71 15.44 -3.53
CA ASP A 2 18.48 15.56 -4.96
C ASP A 2 17.00 15.88 -5.22
N LEU A 3 16.72 17.14 -5.57
CA LEU A 3 15.38 17.68 -5.84
C LEU A 3 14.67 16.91 -6.96
N GLN A 4 15.42 16.33 -7.90
CA GLN A 4 14.87 15.55 -9.01
C GLN A 4 14.22 14.24 -8.56
N LYS A 5 14.50 13.75 -7.35
CA LYS A 5 13.96 12.47 -6.84
C LYS A 5 12.65 12.62 -6.07
N GLN A 6 12.12 13.84 -5.92
CA GLN A 6 10.92 14.13 -5.12
C GLN A 6 9.89 14.96 -5.91
N VAL A 7 9.75 14.69 -7.20
CA VAL A 7 8.97 15.49 -8.16
C VAL A 7 7.49 15.64 -7.78
N PHE A 8 6.91 14.68 -7.04
CA PHE A 8 5.50 14.71 -6.63
C PHE A 8 5.28 15.10 -5.16
N LYS A 9 6.33 15.44 -4.40
CA LYS A 9 6.21 15.77 -2.96
C LYS A 9 6.52 17.24 -2.69
N ALA A 10 5.74 17.84 -1.79
CA ALA A 10 6.11 19.11 -1.20
C ALA A 10 7.34 18.92 -0.29
N ILE A 11 8.32 19.80 -0.43
CA ILE A 11 9.59 19.72 0.31
C ILE A 11 9.95 21.07 0.90
N ASN A 12 10.42 21.02 2.14
CA ASN A 12 10.94 22.19 2.84
C ASN A 12 12.43 22.34 2.53
N LEU A 13 12.79 23.45 1.90
CA LEU A 13 14.15 23.86 1.57
C LEU A 13 14.63 24.87 2.60
N LYS A 14 15.57 24.45 3.45
CA LYS A 14 16.18 25.30 4.45
C LYS A 14 17.41 26.01 3.87
N CYS A 15 17.43 27.33 3.94
CA CYS A 15 18.61 28.13 3.61
C CYS A 15 19.70 27.91 4.66
N THR A 16 20.88 27.48 4.24
CA THR A 16 22.03 27.24 5.13
C THR A 16 22.63 28.53 5.68
N PHE A 17 22.45 29.67 5.00
CA PHE A 17 22.99 30.96 5.41
C PHE A 17 22.12 31.69 6.44
N CYS A 18 20.82 31.81 6.20
CA CYS A 18 19.91 32.58 7.07
C CYS A 18 18.92 31.72 7.86
N ASN A 19 18.99 30.38 7.77
CA ASN A 19 18.07 29.42 8.40
C ASN A 19 16.59 29.55 7.99
N PHE A 20 16.25 30.41 7.02
CA PHE A 20 14.89 30.54 6.51
C PHE A 20 14.44 29.24 5.80
N VAL A 21 13.17 28.87 5.94
CA VAL A 21 12.59 27.66 5.33
C VAL A 21 11.61 28.09 4.25
N ASN A 22 11.85 27.69 3.01
CA ASN A 22 10.92 27.80 1.89
C ASN A 22 10.27 26.45 1.63
N THR A 23 9.00 26.43 1.22
CA THR A 23 8.33 25.20 0.75
C THR A 23 8.30 25.22 -0.77
N TYR A 24 8.84 24.19 -1.39
CA TYR A 24 8.57 23.90 -2.80
C TYR A 24 7.37 22.97 -2.87
N GLU A 25 6.36 23.35 -3.64
CA GLU A 25 5.19 22.51 -3.95
C GLU A 25 5.25 22.08 -5.42
N PRO A 26 5.01 20.79 -5.71
CA PRO A 26 4.83 20.33 -7.07
C PRO A 26 3.66 21.06 -7.75
N PRO A 27 3.77 21.40 -9.05
CA PRO A 27 2.65 21.94 -9.79
C PRO A 27 1.42 21.02 -9.75
N ASP A 28 0.22 21.59 -9.70
CA ASP A 28 -1.04 20.84 -9.64
C ASP A 28 -1.16 19.76 -10.72
N LYS A 29 -0.66 20.05 -11.94
CA LYS A 29 -0.66 19.09 -13.05
C LYS A 29 0.14 17.82 -12.74
N MET A 30 1.24 17.92 -12.00
CA MET A 30 2.03 16.76 -11.58
C MET A 30 1.29 15.95 -10.51
N ARG A 31 0.67 16.61 -9.53
CA ARG A 31 -0.19 15.94 -8.54
C ARG A 31 -1.38 15.23 -9.19
N MET A 32 -1.98 15.86 -10.20
CA MET A 32 -3.06 15.26 -10.98
C MET A 32 -2.58 14.05 -11.77
N ALA A 33 -1.38 14.09 -12.36
CA ALA A 33 -0.84 12.93 -13.09
C ALA A 33 -0.68 11.71 -12.18
N GLU A 34 -0.22 11.89 -10.94
CA GLU A 34 -0.14 10.78 -9.97
C GLU A 34 -1.52 10.19 -9.66
N GLY A 35 -2.48 11.04 -9.22
CA GLY A 35 -3.80 10.56 -8.79
C GLY A 35 -4.73 10.10 -9.93
N PHE A 36 -4.61 10.65 -11.14
CA PHE A 36 -5.53 10.38 -12.25
C PHE A 36 -4.94 9.50 -13.36
N ALA A 37 -3.63 9.27 -13.39
CA ALA A 37 -3.01 8.38 -14.37
C ALA A 37 -2.25 7.22 -13.71
N VAL A 38 -1.38 7.51 -12.74
CA VAL A 38 -0.54 6.46 -12.14
C VAL A 38 -1.38 5.50 -11.29
N ASP A 39 -2.19 6.03 -10.35
CA ASP A 39 -3.00 5.18 -9.48
C ASP A 39 -3.98 4.27 -10.25
N PRO A 40 -4.74 4.75 -11.26
CA PRO A 40 -5.60 3.88 -12.08
C PRO A 40 -4.83 2.78 -12.82
N LEU A 41 -3.67 3.09 -13.42
CA LEU A 41 -2.86 2.09 -14.12
C LEU A 41 -2.29 1.02 -13.18
N CYS A 42 -1.89 1.41 -11.98
CA CYS A 42 -1.48 0.47 -10.94
C CYS A 42 -2.65 -0.43 -10.49
N ASN A 43 -3.84 0.15 -10.30
CA ASN A 43 -5.04 -0.62 -9.93
C ASN A 43 -5.44 -1.60 -11.04
N GLU A 44 -5.42 -1.16 -12.30
CA GLU A 44 -5.70 -2.02 -13.45
C GLU A 44 -4.70 -3.19 -13.52
N SER A 45 -3.41 -2.92 -13.32
CA SER A 45 -2.39 -3.98 -13.33
C SER A 45 -2.55 -5.02 -12.22
N ALA A 46 -3.17 -4.63 -11.10
CA ALA A 46 -3.36 -5.49 -9.93
C ALA A 46 -4.82 -5.97 -9.80
N PHE A 47 -5.66 -5.77 -10.82
CA PHE A 47 -7.10 -5.96 -10.74
C PHE A 47 -7.49 -7.40 -10.35
N GLU A 48 -6.90 -8.42 -10.97
CA GLU A 48 -7.19 -9.82 -10.63
C GLU A 48 -6.82 -10.17 -9.18
N ALA A 49 -5.69 -9.64 -8.69
CA ALA A 49 -5.27 -9.84 -7.31
C ALA A 49 -6.18 -9.08 -6.33
N TRP A 50 -6.67 -7.91 -6.72
CA TRP A 50 -7.68 -7.16 -5.96
C TRP A 50 -8.99 -7.95 -5.87
N GLU A 51 -9.49 -8.50 -6.98
CA GLU A 51 -10.71 -9.31 -6.99
C GLU A 51 -10.58 -10.51 -6.06
N SER A 52 -9.46 -11.23 -6.12
CA SER A 52 -9.18 -12.34 -5.21
C SER A 52 -9.16 -11.89 -3.74
N MET A 53 -8.51 -10.76 -3.45
CA MET A 53 -8.48 -10.20 -2.10
C MET A 53 -9.90 -9.84 -1.61
N GLN A 54 -10.75 -9.25 -2.46
CA GLN A 54 -12.14 -8.91 -2.12
C GLN A 54 -13.00 -10.16 -1.89
N GLN A 55 -12.82 -11.20 -2.69
CA GLN A 55 -13.54 -12.46 -2.50
C GLN A 55 -13.27 -13.07 -1.14
N PHE A 56 -12.00 -13.12 -0.72
CA PHE A 56 -11.66 -13.63 0.61
C PHE A 56 -12.13 -12.72 1.73
N ASP A 57 -12.08 -11.40 1.57
CA ASP A 57 -12.64 -10.46 2.56
C ASP A 57 -14.13 -10.73 2.83
N ILE A 58 -14.92 -10.94 1.76
CA ILE A 58 -16.33 -11.31 1.86
C ILE A 58 -16.53 -12.65 2.57
N ILE A 59 -15.72 -13.66 2.26
CA ILE A 59 -15.81 -14.98 2.90
C ILE A 59 -15.50 -14.86 4.40
N VAL A 60 -14.42 -14.16 4.76
CA VAL A 60 -14.02 -13.93 6.14
C VAL A 60 -15.09 -13.16 6.91
N ASP A 61 -15.68 -12.12 6.31
CA ASP A 61 -16.76 -11.37 6.94
C ASP A 61 -17.96 -12.28 7.25
N ARG A 62 -18.38 -13.12 6.30
CA ARG A 62 -19.45 -14.12 6.50
C ARG A 62 -19.11 -15.13 7.60
N GLU A 63 -17.87 -15.62 7.64
CA GLU A 63 -17.43 -16.57 8.67
C GLU A 63 -17.42 -15.95 10.07
N THR A 64 -17.17 -14.64 10.17
CA THR A 64 -17.15 -13.90 11.45
C THR A 64 -18.52 -13.40 11.91
N GLU A 65 -19.58 -13.59 11.10
CA GLU A 65 -20.94 -13.23 11.48
C GLU A 65 -21.35 -13.89 12.81
N GLY A 66 -22.00 -13.11 13.68
CA GLY A 66 -22.39 -13.56 15.01
C GLY A 66 -21.22 -13.74 15.98
N GLY A 67 -20.06 -13.12 15.73
CA GLY A 67 -18.90 -13.13 16.63
C GLY A 67 -18.08 -14.41 16.57
N LYS A 68 -18.27 -15.20 15.51
CA LYS A 68 -17.45 -16.38 15.22
C LYS A 68 -16.06 -15.94 14.76
N LYS A 69 -15.11 -16.89 14.76
CA LYS A 69 -13.78 -16.69 14.19
C LYS A 69 -13.76 -17.26 12.77
N ALA A 70 -13.08 -16.56 11.87
CA ALA A 70 -12.78 -17.06 10.53
C ALA A 70 -11.81 -18.25 10.57
N ASP A 71 -11.94 -19.11 9.56
CA ASP A 71 -11.07 -20.25 9.29
C ASP A 71 -9.63 -19.75 9.01
N PRO A 72 -8.61 -20.24 9.74
CA PRO A 72 -7.21 -19.96 9.44
C PRO A 72 -6.83 -20.10 7.97
N ASP A 73 -7.35 -21.10 7.26
CA ASP A 73 -7.00 -21.33 5.85
C ASP A 73 -7.57 -20.21 4.94
N THR A 74 -8.74 -19.67 5.28
CA THR A 74 -9.32 -18.52 4.56
C THR A 74 -8.50 -17.26 4.83
N LEU A 75 -8.03 -17.07 6.07
CA LEU A 75 -7.19 -15.94 6.46
C LEU A 75 -5.81 -15.97 5.78
N ASP A 76 -5.18 -17.15 5.66
CA ASP A 76 -3.92 -17.34 4.92
C ASP A 76 -4.08 -16.99 3.44
N LYS A 77 -5.18 -17.43 2.82
CA LYS A 77 -5.49 -17.09 1.42
C LYS A 77 -5.74 -15.60 1.24
N TRP A 78 -6.43 -14.97 2.19
CA TRP A 78 -6.65 -13.53 2.14
C TRP A 78 -5.34 -12.75 2.26
N GLU A 79 -4.46 -13.13 3.20
CA GLU A 79 -3.12 -12.53 3.34
C GLU A 79 -2.31 -12.67 2.05
N ALA A 80 -2.28 -13.87 1.45
CA ALA A 80 -1.56 -14.12 0.21
C ALA A 80 -2.10 -13.26 -0.95
N ALA A 81 -3.43 -13.15 -1.07
CA ALA A 81 -4.06 -12.31 -2.09
C ALA A 81 -3.75 -10.82 -1.88
N ALA A 82 -3.79 -10.34 -0.63
CA ALA A 82 -3.43 -8.97 -0.28
C ALA A 82 -1.95 -8.66 -0.57
N LEU A 83 -1.05 -9.58 -0.22
CA LEU A 83 0.37 -9.44 -0.51
C LEU A 83 0.61 -9.38 -2.02
N HIS A 84 -0.04 -10.25 -2.79
CA HIS A 84 0.04 -10.23 -4.24
C HIS A 84 -0.45 -8.90 -4.81
N TYR A 85 -1.63 -8.43 -4.39
CA TYR A 85 -2.18 -7.14 -4.83
C TYR A 85 -1.22 -5.98 -4.58
N TRP A 86 -0.75 -5.81 -3.33
CA TRP A 86 0.13 -4.69 -3.00
C TRP A 86 1.50 -4.80 -3.68
N THR A 87 2.04 -6.02 -3.82
CA THR A 87 3.29 -6.24 -4.55
C THR A 87 3.16 -5.81 -6.00
N THR A 88 2.12 -6.26 -6.71
CA THR A 88 1.87 -5.88 -8.11
C THR A 88 1.66 -4.38 -8.24
N TRP A 89 0.85 -3.78 -7.35
CA TRP A 89 0.57 -2.34 -7.37
C TRP A 89 1.84 -1.49 -7.17
N TYR A 90 2.66 -1.79 -6.15
CA TYR A 90 3.86 -1.00 -5.87
C TYR A 90 4.97 -1.23 -6.89
N ASN A 91 5.09 -2.44 -7.43
CA ASN A 91 6.01 -2.72 -8.54
C ASN A 91 5.59 -1.92 -9.79
N LYS A 92 4.29 -1.92 -10.13
CA LYS A 92 3.80 -1.13 -11.27
C LYS A 92 4.04 0.36 -11.09
N ARG A 93 3.84 0.87 -9.87
CA ARG A 93 4.15 2.26 -9.55
C ARG A 93 5.64 2.58 -9.70
N GLY A 94 6.51 1.66 -9.30
CA GLY A 94 7.96 1.77 -9.52
C GLY A 94 8.36 1.74 -10.99
N GLU A 95 7.63 1.02 -11.85
CA GLU A 95 7.84 1.06 -13.30
C GLU A 95 7.42 2.41 -13.91
N LEU A 96 6.27 2.94 -13.48
CA LEU A 96 5.72 4.20 -13.98
C LEU A 96 6.46 5.43 -13.44
N ILE A 97 6.99 5.33 -12.22
CA ILE A 97 7.78 6.36 -11.53
C ILE A 97 9.06 5.69 -10.99
N PRO A 98 10.11 5.54 -11.81
CA PRO A 98 11.36 4.86 -11.42
C PRO A 98 11.99 5.41 -10.15
N GLU A 99 11.84 6.70 -9.87
CA GLU A 99 12.33 7.34 -8.65
C GLU A 99 11.69 6.73 -7.39
N TYR A 100 10.51 6.12 -7.49
CA TYR A 100 9.79 5.50 -6.38
C TYR A 100 10.01 3.99 -6.27
N ALA A 101 10.76 3.36 -7.19
CA ALA A 101 11.04 1.92 -7.13
C ALA A 101 11.67 1.50 -5.79
N HIS A 102 12.58 2.33 -5.24
CA HIS A 102 13.19 2.07 -3.93
C HIS A 102 12.21 2.12 -2.74
N GLN A 103 11.03 2.71 -2.92
CA GLN A 103 9.99 2.82 -1.89
C GLN A 103 9.00 1.64 -1.94
N ALA A 104 9.06 0.78 -2.96
CA ALA A 104 8.09 -0.28 -3.17
C ALA A 104 8.00 -1.21 -1.95
N GLN A 105 9.14 -1.71 -1.46
CA GLN A 105 9.19 -2.63 -0.32
C GLN A 105 8.58 -2.01 0.95
N GLY A 106 8.98 -0.80 1.33
CA GLY A 106 8.43 -0.13 2.50
C GLY A 106 6.93 0.20 2.36
N GLY A 107 6.48 0.46 1.13
CA GLY A 107 5.06 0.62 0.81
C GLY A 107 4.25 -0.66 1.01
N ILE A 108 4.75 -1.78 0.48
CA ILE A 108 4.14 -3.12 0.63
C ILE A 108 4.03 -3.47 2.12
N GLU A 109 5.12 -3.32 2.88
CA GLU A 109 5.15 -3.60 4.31
C GLU A 109 4.13 -2.77 5.08
N SER A 110 4.08 -1.45 4.84
CA SER A 110 3.12 -0.55 5.49
C SER A 110 1.66 -0.93 5.21
N LYS A 111 1.35 -1.38 3.99
CA LYS A 111 0.00 -1.84 3.63
C LYS A 111 -0.31 -3.19 4.28
N MET A 112 0.63 -4.12 4.29
CA MET A 112 0.46 -5.41 4.93
C MET A 112 0.29 -5.29 6.44
N GLU A 113 0.92 -4.31 7.10
CA GLU A 113 0.66 -4.04 8.52
C GLU A 113 -0.80 -3.74 8.82
N TRP A 114 -1.47 -3.00 7.92
CA TRP A 114 -2.90 -2.74 8.04
C TRP A 114 -3.73 -4.00 7.83
N VAL A 115 -3.39 -4.80 6.81
CA VAL A 115 -4.03 -6.10 6.54
C VAL A 115 -3.91 -7.03 7.75
N TRP A 116 -2.71 -7.17 8.33
CA TRP A 116 -2.49 -7.98 9.52
C TRP A 116 -3.20 -7.44 10.76
N LYS A 117 -3.35 -6.13 10.89
CA LYS A 117 -4.14 -5.53 11.98
C LYS A 117 -5.61 -5.95 11.84
N ASP A 118 -6.14 -5.96 10.61
CA ASP A 118 -7.52 -6.36 10.39
C ASP A 118 -7.73 -7.87 10.56
N LEU A 119 -6.84 -8.69 10.00
CA LEU A 119 -6.83 -10.14 10.20
C LEU A 119 -6.77 -10.52 11.69
N ARG A 120 -5.96 -9.81 12.51
CA ARG A 120 -5.96 -10.00 13.97
C ARG A 120 -7.30 -9.70 14.60
N ARG A 121 -7.94 -8.60 14.22
CA ARG A 121 -9.28 -8.24 14.71
C ARG A 121 -10.29 -9.35 14.42
N LYS A 122 -10.23 -9.94 13.22
CA LYS A 122 -11.11 -11.03 12.79
C LYS A 122 -10.74 -12.39 13.39
N ASN A 123 -9.47 -12.60 13.78
CA ASN A 123 -9.01 -13.76 14.53
C ASN A 123 -7.67 -13.50 15.30
N ASN A 124 -7.76 -13.19 16.59
CA ASN A 124 -6.59 -12.83 17.42
C ASN A 124 -5.53 -13.94 17.56
N GLN A 125 -5.87 -15.21 17.34
CA GLN A 125 -4.93 -16.34 17.46
C GLN A 125 -4.13 -16.60 16.18
N TRP A 126 -4.62 -16.11 15.03
CA TRP A 126 -4.10 -16.46 13.72
C TRP A 126 -2.67 -15.94 13.48
N VAL A 127 -2.36 -14.69 13.84
CA VAL A 127 -1.02 -14.09 13.60
C VAL A 127 0.08 -14.63 14.54
N SER A 128 -0.26 -15.39 15.58
CA SER A 128 0.75 -16.00 16.46
C SER A 128 1.64 -17.04 15.77
N LYS A 129 1.25 -17.51 14.56
CA LYS A 129 2.04 -18.42 13.73
C LYS A 129 3.05 -17.73 12.81
N LEU A 130 2.87 -16.45 12.48
CA LEU A 130 3.66 -15.73 11.47
C LEU A 130 4.89 -14.99 12.02
N ARG A 131 5.10 -14.98 13.35
CA ARG A 131 6.30 -14.42 13.97
C ARG A 131 6.83 -15.34 15.07
N LYS A 132 7.60 -16.35 14.64
CA LYS A 132 8.77 -16.85 15.36
C LYS A 132 9.99 -16.64 14.49
#